data_AF-A0A2W4I7F6-F1
#
_entry.id   AF-A0A2W4I7F6-F1
#
_cell.length_a   1.000
_cell.length_b   1.000
_cell.length_c   1.000
_cell.angle_alpha   90.00
_cell.angle_beta   90.00
_cell.angle_gamma   90.00
#
_symmetry.space_group_name_H-M   'P 1'
#
loop_
_entity.id
_entity.type
_entity.pdbx_description
1 polymer ?
#
loop_
_entity_poly.entity_id
_entity_poly.type
_entity_poly.pdbx_seq_one_letter_code
_entity_poly.pdbx_strand_id
1 'polypeptide(L)'
;MKTAGKRRTAGRRKRQVTGSIMAPKKKLTAFEEELIVATAHIQKRDKKLGKIIDQVGPCALKLDEMHSPFASLAEAIIYQQLTGKAAATIAQRVKNLFLDDELKKAAAQEVKKAVPRNRPKKELEAASPTLIGATTYPEPHRFLEVSDETLRSAGLSRAKTAAIKDLSLKMMEGQVPTLDQMHKLSDEELIKTLSAIRGIGPWTVEMLLIFKLGRLNILPSTDYGVRKGFAYTYKTGDLPTPKALLEFGERWQPYRTIASWYLWRAAGMAKI
;
A
#
# COMPACT_ATOMS: atom_id res chain seq x y z
N MET A 1 71.77 54.05 -25.39
CA MET A 1 71.07 55.09 -24.60
C MET A 1 69.58 54.78 -24.58
N LYS A 2 69.00 54.66 -23.35
CA LYS A 2 67.59 54.79 -22.85
C LYS A 2 66.42 54.35 -23.77
N THR A 3 65.42 53.55 -23.35
CA THR A 3 64.39 53.72 -22.28
C THR A 3 63.64 52.38 -22.05
N ALA A 4 63.46 51.81 -20.84
CA ALA A 4 62.56 52.11 -19.70
C ALA A 4 61.16 51.44 -19.73
N GLY A 5 60.85 50.66 -18.66
CA GLY A 5 59.50 50.29 -18.16
C GLY A 5 59.02 48.87 -18.51
N LYS A 6 58.35 48.06 -17.67
CA LYS A 6 57.76 48.23 -16.33
C LYS A 6 57.35 46.83 -15.78
N ARG A 7 57.32 46.69 -14.45
CA ARG A 7 57.06 45.48 -13.63
C ARG A 7 55.73 44.75 -13.95
N ARG A 8 55.69 43.42 -13.86
CA ARG A 8 54.46 42.59 -13.74
C ARG A 8 54.31 42.03 -12.33
N THR A 9 53.21 42.39 -11.66
CA THR A 9 52.76 41.83 -10.37
C THR A 9 51.73 40.73 -10.61
N ALA A 10 51.87 39.61 -9.88
CA ALA A 10 51.01 38.44 -9.93
C ALA A 10 49.61 38.71 -9.34
N GLY A 11 48.57 38.44 -10.13
CA GLY A 11 47.16 38.58 -9.74
C GLY A 11 46.62 37.36 -9.00
N ARG A 12 46.13 37.58 -7.78
CA ARG A 12 45.47 36.64 -6.85
C ARG A 12 44.07 36.28 -7.38
N ARG A 13 43.82 35.01 -7.73
CA ARG A 13 42.47 34.52 -8.10
C ARG A 13 41.57 34.44 -6.85
N LYS A 14 40.51 35.25 -6.80
CA LYS A 14 39.41 35.11 -5.82
C LYS A 14 38.53 33.90 -6.21
N ARG A 15 38.39 32.93 -5.31
CA ARG A 15 37.37 31.87 -5.40
C ARG A 15 36.01 32.51 -5.11
N GLN A 16 35.11 32.47 -6.09
CA GLN A 16 33.70 32.76 -5.90
C GLN A 16 33.07 31.57 -5.16
N VAL A 17 32.55 31.82 -3.95
CA VAL A 17 31.69 30.89 -3.23
C VAL A 17 30.33 30.96 -3.89
N THR A 18 30.03 30.00 -4.77
CA THR A 18 28.66 29.80 -5.26
C THR A 18 27.85 29.17 -4.15
N GLY A 19 27.02 29.97 -3.48
CA GLY A 19 25.98 29.49 -2.59
C GLY A 19 25.04 28.57 -3.36
N SER A 20 25.01 27.29 -2.99
CA SER A 20 24.00 26.36 -3.46
C SER A 20 22.65 26.81 -2.91
N ILE A 21 21.78 27.29 -3.79
CA ILE A 21 20.38 27.58 -3.47
C ILE A 21 19.74 26.24 -3.12
N MET A 22 19.63 25.93 -1.84
CA MET A 22 18.90 24.76 -1.36
C MET A 22 17.45 24.87 -1.83
N ALA A 23 17.01 23.90 -2.64
CA ALA A 23 15.61 23.76 -3.01
C ALA A 23 14.75 23.72 -1.72
N PRO A 24 13.56 24.35 -1.72
CA PRO A 24 12.71 24.38 -0.52
C PRO A 24 12.33 22.95 -0.14
N LYS A 25 12.61 22.55 1.11
CA LYS A 25 12.20 21.25 1.63
C LYS A 25 10.67 21.16 1.54
N LYS A 26 10.15 20.12 0.86
CA LYS A 26 8.72 19.83 0.75
C LYS A 26 8.12 19.78 2.17
N LYS A 27 7.01 20.48 2.38
CA LYS A 27 6.27 20.45 3.66
C LYS A 27 5.64 19.06 3.85
N LEU A 28 5.74 18.52 5.05
CA LEU A 28 5.12 17.24 5.41
C LEU A 28 3.61 17.40 5.56
N THR A 29 2.87 16.32 5.29
CA THR A 29 1.45 16.17 5.61
C THR A 29 1.26 15.79 7.08
N ALA A 30 0.07 16.01 7.63
CA ALA A 30 -0.26 15.60 9.00
C ALA A 30 -0.04 14.09 9.23
N PHE A 31 -0.36 13.25 8.23
CA PHE A 31 -0.10 11.82 8.31
C PHE A 31 1.40 11.51 8.36
N GLU A 32 2.22 12.14 7.51
CA GLU A 32 3.67 11.96 7.52
C GLU A 32 4.31 12.44 8.85
N GLU A 33 3.79 13.52 9.44
CA GLU A 33 4.20 13.99 10.78
C GLU A 33 3.86 12.96 11.87
N GLU A 34 2.65 12.38 11.83
CA GLU A 34 2.23 11.34 12.76
C GLU A 34 3.09 10.07 12.64
N LEU A 35 3.50 9.69 11.42
CA LEU A 35 4.43 8.57 11.20
C LEU A 35 5.77 8.79 11.90
N ILE A 36 6.26 10.04 11.97
CA ILE A 36 7.52 10.37 12.66
C ILE A 36 7.35 10.18 14.17
N VAL A 37 6.28 10.71 14.74
CA VAL A 37 5.94 10.55 16.17
C VAL A 37 5.83 9.07 16.54
N ALA A 38 5.07 8.32 15.75
CA ALA A 38 4.84 6.92 15.94
C ALA A 38 6.14 6.09 15.84
N THR A 39 7.01 6.41 14.87
CA THR A 39 8.32 5.76 14.72
C THR A 39 9.20 6.00 15.95
N ALA A 40 9.26 7.23 16.46
CA ALA A 40 10.02 7.56 17.65
C ALA A 40 9.50 6.82 18.90
N HIS A 41 8.18 6.65 19.01
CA HIS A 41 7.56 5.83 20.05
C HIS A 41 8.04 4.37 19.99
N ILE A 42 8.03 3.76 18.80
CA ILE A 42 8.52 2.37 18.64
C ILE A 42 9.99 2.25 19.02
N GLN A 43 10.87 3.15 18.56
CA GLN A 43 12.30 3.13 18.93
C GLN A 43 12.54 3.28 20.45
N LYS A 44 11.68 4.04 21.13
CA LYS A 44 11.74 4.19 22.59
C LYS A 44 11.31 2.90 23.31
N ARG A 45 10.25 2.26 22.84
CA ARG A 45 9.62 1.08 23.47
C ARG A 45 10.35 -0.23 23.17
N ASP A 46 10.99 -0.36 22.02
CA ASP A 46 11.64 -1.59 21.59
C ASP A 46 13.00 -1.33 20.95
N LYS A 47 14.07 -1.64 21.68
CA LYS A 47 15.45 -1.44 21.21
C LYS A 47 15.86 -2.38 20.09
N LYS A 48 15.29 -3.59 20.01
CA LYS A 48 15.61 -4.54 18.92
C LYS A 48 14.99 -4.06 17.63
N LEU A 49 13.70 -3.68 17.66
CA LEU A 49 13.03 -3.08 16.51
C LEU A 49 13.62 -1.70 16.17
N GLY A 50 14.07 -0.94 17.17
CA GLY A 50 14.78 0.32 16.96
C GLY A 50 16.02 0.19 16.06
N LYS A 51 16.79 -0.90 16.19
CA LYS A 51 17.92 -1.17 15.29
C LYS A 51 17.48 -1.44 13.86
N ILE A 52 16.32 -2.07 13.65
CA ILE A 52 15.75 -2.24 12.32
C ILE A 52 15.33 -0.88 11.76
N ILE A 53 14.71 -0.03 12.58
CA ILE A 53 14.32 1.34 12.20
C ILE A 53 15.54 2.15 11.74
N ASP A 54 16.65 2.09 12.47
CA ASP A 54 17.89 2.80 12.12
C ASP A 54 18.46 2.33 10.77
N GLN A 55 18.31 1.04 10.44
CA GLN A 55 18.79 0.46 9.17
C GLN A 55 17.86 0.77 8.00
N VAL A 56 16.54 0.72 8.22
CA VAL A 56 15.53 0.97 7.18
C VAL A 56 15.41 2.45 6.87
N GLY A 57 15.55 3.31 7.89
CA GLY A 57 15.28 4.74 7.79
C GLY A 57 13.80 5.10 8.01
N PRO A 58 13.38 6.31 7.60
CA PRO A 58 12.04 6.83 7.87
C PRO A 58 10.91 5.94 7.36
N CYS A 59 9.80 5.88 8.11
CA CYS A 59 8.61 5.16 7.69
C CYS A 59 8.01 5.82 6.44
N ALA A 60 7.98 5.08 5.33
CA ALA A 60 7.45 5.54 4.06
C ALA A 60 6.08 4.92 3.75
N LEU A 61 5.29 4.62 4.78
CA LEU A 61 3.91 4.14 4.62
C LEU A 61 3.10 5.21 3.88
N LYS A 62 2.41 4.80 2.83
CA LYS A 62 1.51 5.64 2.04
C LYS A 62 0.11 5.07 2.10
N LEU A 63 -0.87 5.97 2.07
CA LEU A 63 -2.26 5.61 1.91
C LEU A 63 -2.56 5.45 0.42
N ASP A 64 -3.18 4.34 0.08
CA ASP A 64 -3.75 4.13 -1.23
C ASP A 64 -5.08 4.87 -1.32
N GLU A 65 -5.36 5.47 -2.48
CA GLU A 65 -6.65 6.08 -2.73
C GLU A 65 -7.77 5.03 -2.64
N MET A 66 -8.84 5.33 -1.90
CA MET A 66 -10.04 4.49 -1.84
C MET A 66 -11.12 5.12 -2.72
N HIS A 67 -11.36 4.54 -3.90
CA HIS A 67 -12.44 5.01 -4.78
C HIS A 67 -13.83 4.64 -4.22
N SER A 68 -14.02 3.39 -3.80
CA SER A 68 -15.19 2.97 -3.03
C SER A 68 -14.87 1.75 -2.15
N PRO A 69 -15.62 1.53 -1.06
CA PRO A 69 -15.51 0.31 -0.25
C PRO A 69 -15.67 -0.96 -1.08
N PHE A 70 -16.69 -0.99 -1.95
CA PHE A 70 -16.96 -2.13 -2.82
C PHE A 70 -15.79 -2.41 -3.77
N ALA A 71 -15.28 -1.40 -4.48
CA ALA A 71 -14.16 -1.57 -5.40
C ALA A 71 -12.92 -2.11 -4.67
N SER A 72 -12.63 -1.57 -3.49
CA SER A 72 -11.46 -1.96 -2.70
C SER A 72 -11.54 -3.41 -2.21
N LEU A 73 -12.71 -3.82 -1.72
CA LEU A 73 -12.95 -5.19 -1.25
C LEU A 73 -13.00 -6.19 -2.42
N ALA A 74 -13.60 -5.82 -3.54
CA ALA A 74 -13.63 -6.64 -4.74
C ALA A 74 -12.22 -6.83 -5.34
N GLU A 75 -11.43 -5.77 -5.42
CA GLU A 75 -10.02 -5.87 -5.82
C GLU A 75 -9.23 -6.75 -4.85
N ALA A 76 -9.43 -6.62 -3.53
CA ALA A 76 -8.79 -7.49 -2.57
C ALA A 76 -9.11 -8.97 -2.81
N ILE A 77 -10.38 -9.33 -3.05
CA ILE A 77 -10.79 -10.70 -3.42
C ILE A 77 -10.08 -11.17 -4.70
N ILE A 78 -10.00 -10.31 -5.72
CA ILE A 78 -9.36 -10.65 -7.00
C ILE A 78 -7.87 -10.91 -6.82
N TYR A 79 -7.18 -10.14 -5.99
CA TYR A 79 -5.73 -10.21 -5.82
C TYR A 79 -5.23 -11.37 -4.93
N GLN A 80 -6.11 -11.98 -4.13
CA GLN A 80 -5.76 -13.11 -3.28
C GLN A 80 -5.08 -14.25 -4.04
N GLN A 81 -3.97 -14.77 -3.49
CA GLN A 81 -3.23 -15.94 -3.97
C GLN A 81 -2.73 -15.83 -5.43
N LEU A 82 -2.50 -14.62 -5.93
CA LEU A 82 -2.00 -14.36 -7.27
C LEU A 82 -0.80 -13.42 -7.22
N THR A 83 0.05 -13.47 -8.26
CA THR A 83 1.02 -12.40 -8.49
C THR A 83 0.28 -11.11 -8.85
N GLY A 84 0.84 -9.96 -8.50
CA GLY A 84 0.22 -8.66 -8.80
C GLY A 84 -0.13 -8.49 -10.29
N LYS A 85 0.73 -8.97 -11.19
CA LYS A 85 0.49 -8.92 -12.65
C LYS A 85 -0.69 -9.81 -13.09
N ALA A 86 -0.80 -11.02 -12.55
CA ALA A 86 -1.90 -11.92 -12.87
C ALA A 86 -3.23 -11.35 -12.35
N ALA A 87 -3.24 -10.86 -11.12
CA ALA A 87 -4.40 -10.23 -10.51
C ALA A 87 -4.86 -8.98 -11.28
N ALA A 88 -3.94 -8.08 -11.64
CA ALA A 88 -4.24 -6.90 -12.43
C ALA A 88 -4.86 -7.25 -13.80
N THR A 89 -4.36 -8.31 -14.44
CA THR A 89 -4.92 -8.80 -15.71
C THR A 89 -6.37 -9.26 -15.54
N ILE A 90 -6.67 -10.03 -14.48
CA ILE A 90 -8.03 -10.49 -14.20
C ILE A 90 -8.94 -9.30 -13.84
N ALA A 91 -8.48 -8.39 -12.98
CA ALA A 91 -9.23 -7.20 -12.59
C ALA A 91 -9.63 -6.37 -13.82
N GLN A 92 -8.70 -6.16 -14.77
CA GLN A 92 -9.01 -5.44 -16.00
C GLN A 92 -10.04 -6.18 -16.87
N ARG A 93 -9.89 -7.51 -17.03
CA ARG A 93 -10.85 -8.31 -17.80
C ARG A 93 -12.26 -8.26 -17.20
N VAL A 94 -12.36 -8.30 -15.88
CA VAL A 94 -13.63 -8.15 -15.15
C VAL A 94 -14.22 -6.76 -15.38
N LYS A 95 -13.44 -5.68 -15.21
CA LYS A 95 -13.90 -4.31 -15.49
C LYS A 95 -14.43 -4.18 -16.93
N ASN A 96 -13.74 -4.79 -17.90
CA ASN A 96 -14.13 -4.75 -19.31
C ASN A 96 -15.48 -5.44 -19.62
N LEU A 97 -15.99 -6.31 -18.74
CA LEU A 97 -17.33 -6.90 -18.92
C LEU A 97 -18.44 -5.86 -18.80
N PHE A 98 -18.19 -4.75 -18.10
CA PHE A 98 -19.20 -3.75 -17.75
C PHE A 98 -19.06 -2.43 -18.50
N LEU A 99 -18.03 -2.31 -19.34
CA LEU A 99 -17.86 -1.16 -20.23
C LEU A 99 -18.75 -1.35 -21.46
N ASP A 100 -19.51 -0.31 -21.81
CA ASP A 100 -20.16 -0.25 -23.12
C ASP A 100 -19.09 -0.15 -24.22
N ASP A 101 -19.41 -0.57 -25.45
CA ASP A 101 -18.43 -0.68 -26.52
C ASP A 101 -17.77 0.67 -26.90
N GLU A 102 -18.43 1.80 -26.65
CA GLU A 102 -17.83 3.13 -26.77
C GLU A 102 -16.80 3.42 -25.65
N LEU A 103 -17.11 3.06 -24.40
CA LEU A 103 -16.19 3.21 -23.26
C LEU A 103 -14.99 2.26 -23.36
N LYS A 104 -15.17 1.05 -23.92
CA LYS A 104 -14.06 0.12 -24.23
C LYS A 104 -13.07 0.73 -25.22
N LYS A 105 -13.55 1.46 -26.23
CA LYS A 105 -12.72 2.16 -27.23
C LYS A 105 -11.99 3.36 -26.62
N ALA A 106 -12.65 4.13 -25.76
CA ALA A 106 -12.05 5.28 -25.06
C ALA A 106 -10.95 4.85 -24.07
N ALA A 107 -11.21 3.86 -23.22
CA ALA A 107 -10.21 3.33 -22.27
C ALA A 107 -8.98 2.73 -22.99
N ALA A 108 -9.18 2.05 -24.12
CA ALA A 108 -8.08 1.54 -24.94
C ALA A 108 -7.22 2.64 -25.57
N GLN A 109 -7.78 3.84 -25.81
CA GLN A 109 -7.03 5.00 -26.29
C GLN A 109 -6.27 5.71 -25.16
N GLU A 110 -6.82 5.79 -23.95
CA GLU A 110 -6.13 6.38 -22.80
C GLU A 110 -4.95 5.56 -22.31
N VAL A 111 -5.07 4.22 -22.25
CA VAL A 111 -3.95 3.33 -21.91
C VAL A 111 -2.80 3.47 -22.92
N LYS A 112 -3.11 3.69 -24.21
CA LYS A 112 -2.10 3.96 -25.25
C LYS A 112 -1.42 5.33 -25.09
N LYS A 113 -2.12 6.32 -24.52
CA LYS A 113 -1.58 7.68 -24.26
C LYS A 113 -0.78 7.75 -22.95
N ALA A 114 -1.17 6.98 -21.93
CA ALA A 114 -0.59 7.03 -20.59
C ALA A 114 0.69 6.20 -20.41
N VAL A 115 1.10 5.40 -21.40
CA VAL A 115 2.34 4.61 -21.36
C VAL A 115 3.43 5.29 -22.20
N PRO A 116 4.41 5.99 -21.60
CA PRO A 116 5.59 6.43 -22.33
C PRO A 116 6.43 5.21 -22.69
N ARG A 117 6.88 5.13 -23.95
CA ARG A 117 7.61 3.99 -24.54
C ARG A 117 8.91 3.57 -23.83
N ASN A 118 9.40 4.33 -22.84
CA ASN A 118 10.70 4.08 -22.19
C ASN A 118 10.66 4.38 -20.68
N ARG A 119 10.20 3.42 -19.86
CA ARG A 119 10.44 3.42 -18.41
C ARG A 119 11.19 2.14 -18.00
N PRO A 120 12.30 2.21 -17.26
CA PRO A 120 13.08 1.03 -16.88
C PRO A 120 12.31 0.06 -15.97
N LYS A 121 12.38 -1.24 -16.31
CA LYS A 121 11.65 -2.36 -15.66
C LYS A 121 11.71 -2.42 -14.13
N LYS A 122 12.78 -1.91 -13.52
CA LYS A 122 13.03 -2.00 -12.07
C LYS A 122 12.11 -1.14 -11.21
N GLU A 123 11.51 -0.08 -11.75
CA GLU A 123 10.57 0.78 -11.01
C GLU A 123 9.15 0.19 -10.94
N LEU A 124 8.85 -0.82 -11.76
CA LEU A 124 7.55 -1.53 -11.76
C LEU A 124 7.44 -2.59 -10.66
N GLU A 125 8.56 -3.04 -10.09
CA GLU A 125 8.61 -4.15 -9.13
C GLU A 125 8.62 -3.69 -7.66
N ALA A 126 8.91 -2.42 -7.38
CA ALA A 126 9.01 -1.87 -6.01
C ALA A 126 7.73 -1.17 -5.50
N ALA A 127 6.70 -1.07 -6.34
CA ALA A 127 5.39 -0.53 -5.97
C ALA A 127 4.36 -1.67 -5.95
N SER A 128 3.98 -2.13 -4.75
CA SER A 128 2.67 -2.78 -4.60
C SER A 128 1.57 -1.80 -5.04
N PRO A 129 0.52 -2.27 -5.71
CA PRO A 129 -0.05 -1.55 -6.84
C PRO A 129 -1.15 -0.59 -6.42
N THR A 130 -0.81 0.67 -6.17
CA THR A 130 -1.75 1.78 -6.36
C THR A 130 -1.84 2.07 -7.86
N LEU A 131 -2.57 1.23 -8.61
CA LEU A 131 -2.87 1.43 -10.04
C LEU A 131 -4.31 0.95 -10.24
N ILE A 132 -5.30 1.84 -10.36
CA ILE A 132 -5.89 2.37 -11.61
C ILE A 132 -6.97 3.37 -11.12
N GLY A 133 -6.98 4.68 -11.40
CA GLY A 133 -6.84 5.32 -12.71
C GLY A 133 -8.22 5.53 -13.37
N ALA A 134 -9.01 6.48 -12.86
CA ALA A 134 -10.09 7.22 -13.54
C ALA A 134 -11.07 6.50 -14.50
N THR A 135 -11.44 5.23 -14.27
CA THR A 135 -12.66 4.63 -14.84
C THR A 135 -13.51 4.11 -13.68
N THR A 136 -14.77 4.55 -13.57
CA THR A 136 -15.70 4.15 -12.51
C THR A 136 -15.72 2.63 -12.38
N TYR A 137 -15.36 2.10 -11.21
CA TYR A 137 -15.48 0.67 -10.94
C TYR A 137 -16.97 0.27 -11.10
N PRO A 138 -17.31 -0.90 -11.67
CA PRO A 138 -18.71 -1.23 -11.93
C PRO A 138 -19.53 -1.26 -10.63
N GLU A 139 -20.77 -0.78 -10.70
CA GLU A 139 -21.68 -0.77 -9.55
C GLU A 139 -21.99 -2.19 -9.06
N PRO A 140 -22.20 -2.40 -7.75
CA PRO A 140 -22.40 -3.73 -7.16
C PRO A 140 -23.52 -4.55 -7.84
N HIS A 141 -24.67 -3.92 -8.12
CA HIS A 141 -25.82 -4.62 -8.72
C HIS A 141 -25.49 -5.26 -10.08
N ARG A 142 -24.58 -4.66 -10.85
CA ARG A 142 -24.19 -5.16 -12.18
C ARG A 142 -23.56 -6.55 -12.09
N PHE A 143 -22.83 -6.85 -11.01
CA PHE A 143 -22.22 -8.18 -10.80
C PHE A 143 -23.26 -9.27 -10.53
N LEU A 144 -24.46 -8.90 -10.06
CA LEU A 144 -25.57 -9.83 -9.83
C LEU A 144 -26.30 -10.17 -11.14
N GLU A 145 -26.33 -9.22 -12.09
CA GLU A 145 -26.94 -9.38 -13.42
C GLU A 145 -26.11 -10.29 -14.34
N VAL A 146 -24.80 -10.36 -14.14
CA VAL A 146 -23.89 -11.16 -14.96
C VAL A 146 -23.84 -12.62 -14.50
N SER A 147 -23.87 -13.55 -15.46
CA SER A 147 -23.78 -14.98 -15.18
C SER A 147 -22.41 -15.36 -14.59
N ASP A 148 -22.41 -16.38 -13.73
CA ASP A 148 -21.17 -16.92 -13.14
C ASP A 148 -20.19 -17.38 -14.22
N GLU A 149 -20.68 -17.93 -15.32
CA GLU A 149 -19.86 -18.35 -16.45
C GLU A 149 -19.12 -17.17 -17.09
N THR A 150 -19.78 -16.03 -17.26
CA THR A 150 -19.18 -14.81 -17.82
C THR A 150 -18.13 -14.21 -16.88
N LEU A 151 -18.41 -14.17 -15.58
CA LEU A 151 -17.41 -13.72 -14.58
C LEU A 151 -16.18 -14.64 -14.56
N ARG A 152 -16.40 -15.95 -14.73
CA ARG A 152 -15.32 -16.94 -14.78
C ARG A 152 -14.53 -16.89 -16.09
N SER A 153 -15.15 -16.58 -17.23
CA SER A 153 -14.44 -16.41 -18.50
C SER A 153 -13.48 -15.21 -18.48
N ALA A 154 -13.77 -14.20 -17.65
CA ALA A 154 -12.83 -13.10 -17.35
C ALA A 154 -11.64 -13.50 -16.45
N GLY A 155 -11.64 -14.71 -15.89
CA GLY A 155 -10.53 -15.30 -15.12
C GLY A 155 -10.80 -15.45 -13.62
N LEU A 156 -12.01 -15.18 -13.14
CA LEU A 156 -12.37 -15.43 -11.74
C LEU A 156 -12.51 -16.94 -11.48
N SER A 157 -12.04 -17.39 -10.31
CA SER A 157 -12.34 -18.73 -9.83
C SER A 157 -13.80 -18.82 -9.36
N ARG A 158 -14.33 -20.05 -9.18
CA ARG A 158 -15.67 -20.24 -8.59
C ARG A 158 -15.79 -19.58 -7.21
N ALA A 159 -14.75 -19.72 -6.38
CA ALA A 159 -14.72 -19.11 -5.05
C ALA A 159 -14.73 -17.57 -5.10
N LYS A 160 -13.93 -16.97 -5.98
CA LYS A 160 -13.87 -15.51 -6.17
C LYS A 160 -15.17 -14.96 -6.77
N THR A 161 -15.78 -15.70 -7.69
CA THR A 161 -17.08 -15.36 -8.27
C THR A 161 -18.15 -15.31 -7.18
N ALA A 162 -18.25 -16.36 -6.36
CA ALA A 162 -19.19 -16.41 -5.24
C ALA A 162 -18.93 -15.30 -4.20
N ALA A 163 -17.66 -15.01 -3.91
CA ALA A 163 -17.26 -13.93 -3.00
C ALA A 163 -17.68 -12.54 -3.50
N ILE A 164 -17.44 -12.24 -4.79
CA ILE A 164 -17.84 -10.96 -5.39
C ILE A 164 -19.36 -10.82 -5.43
N LYS A 165 -20.11 -11.90 -5.71
CA LYS A 165 -21.58 -11.87 -5.66
C LYS A 165 -22.11 -11.67 -4.24
N ASP A 166 -21.54 -12.34 -3.25
CA ASP A 166 -21.89 -12.13 -1.83
C ASP A 166 -21.60 -10.67 -1.39
N LEU A 167 -20.42 -10.15 -1.74
CA LEU A 167 -20.06 -8.75 -1.50
C LEU A 167 -21.07 -7.79 -2.16
N SER A 168 -21.47 -8.08 -3.40
CA SER A 168 -22.41 -7.25 -4.15
C SER A 168 -23.78 -7.23 -3.48
N LEU A 169 -24.29 -8.40 -3.06
CA LEU A 169 -25.56 -8.51 -2.33
C LEU A 169 -25.51 -7.73 -1.01
N LYS A 170 -24.46 -7.94 -0.20
CA LYS A 170 -24.32 -7.26 1.10
C LYS A 170 -24.16 -5.74 0.98
N MET A 171 -23.54 -5.28 -0.11
CA MET A 171 -23.47 -3.85 -0.41
C MET A 171 -24.87 -3.28 -0.73
N MET A 172 -25.66 -4.00 -1.54
CA MET A 172 -27.04 -3.61 -1.86
C MET A 172 -27.98 -3.64 -0.64
N GLU A 173 -27.72 -4.53 0.31
CA GLU A 173 -28.45 -4.64 1.58
C GLU A 173 -27.99 -3.64 2.65
N GLY A 174 -26.98 -2.80 2.36
CA GLY A 174 -26.44 -1.82 3.31
C GLY A 174 -25.61 -2.43 4.46
N GLN A 175 -25.16 -3.68 4.33
CA GLN A 175 -24.34 -4.37 5.32
C GLN A 175 -22.84 -4.04 5.19
N VAL A 176 -22.44 -3.43 4.07
CA VAL A 176 -21.08 -2.91 3.88
C VAL A 176 -21.08 -1.40 4.19
N PRO A 177 -20.32 -0.93 5.19
CA PRO A 177 -20.30 0.49 5.53
C PRO A 177 -19.72 1.35 4.40
N THR A 178 -20.26 2.56 4.25
CA THR A 178 -19.68 3.62 3.43
C THR A 178 -18.32 4.07 3.98
N LEU A 179 -17.52 4.78 3.18
CA LEU A 179 -16.22 5.30 3.62
C LEU A 179 -16.36 6.19 4.87
N ASP A 180 -17.35 7.07 4.91
CA ASP A 180 -17.62 7.94 6.05
C ASP A 180 -18.00 7.16 7.32
N GLN A 181 -18.75 6.07 7.18
CA GLN A 181 -19.06 5.17 8.29
C GLN A 181 -17.81 4.41 8.75
N MET A 182 -16.96 3.96 7.82
CA MET A 182 -15.70 3.28 8.16
C MET A 182 -14.75 4.15 8.98
N HIS A 183 -14.76 5.48 8.79
CA HIS A 183 -13.96 6.37 9.62
C HIS A 183 -14.49 6.51 11.06
N LYS A 184 -15.76 6.19 11.32
CA LYS A 184 -16.41 6.32 12.63
C LYS A 184 -16.41 5.01 13.43
N LEU A 185 -16.39 3.87 12.74
CA LEU A 185 -16.38 2.55 13.37
C LEU A 185 -15.02 2.23 14.00
N SER A 186 -15.04 1.35 15.00
CA SER A 186 -13.81 0.79 15.58
C SER A 186 -13.16 -0.21 14.61
N ASP A 187 -11.87 -0.48 14.84
CA ASP A 187 -11.11 -1.44 14.03
C ASP A 187 -11.72 -2.85 14.19
N GLU A 188 -12.14 -3.23 15.40
CA GLU A 188 -12.78 -4.50 15.72
C GLU A 188 -14.16 -4.64 15.05
N GLU A 189 -14.95 -3.57 15.03
CA GLU A 189 -16.27 -3.56 14.37
C GLU A 189 -16.14 -3.74 12.87
N LEU A 190 -15.15 -3.09 12.24
CA LEU A 190 -14.85 -3.25 10.82
C LEU A 190 -14.35 -4.65 10.50
N ILE A 191 -13.41 -5.20 11.29
CA ILE A 191 -12.93 -6.57 11.12
C ILE A 191 -14.09 -7.56 11.21
N LYS A 192 -14.94 -7.44 12.23
CA LYS A 192 -16.09 -8.32 12.42
C LYS A 192 -17.07 -8.23 11.24
N THR A 193 -17.46 -7.01 10.86
CA THR A 193 -18.49 -6.77 9.83
C THR A 193 -18.00 -7.22 8.45
N LEU A 194 -16.80 -6.80 8.05
CA LEU A 194 -16.29 -7.09 6.72
C LEU A 194 -15.81 -8.54 6.56
N SER A 195 -15.34 -9.20 7.65
CA SER A 195 -14.96 -10.62 7.59
C SER A 195 -16.16 -11.58 7.54
N ALA A 196 -17.39 -11.08 7.72
CA ALA A 196 -18.60 -11.87 7.47
C ALA A 196 -18.88 -12.03 5.97
N ILE A 197 -18.19 -11.30 5.11
CA ILE A 197 -18.31 -11.39 3.65
C ILE A 197 -17.52 -12.59 3.17
N ARG A 198 -18.14 -13.42 2.34
CA ARG A 198 -17.53 -14.64 1.79
C ARG A 198 -16.23 -14.27 1.09
N GLY A 199 -15.14 -14.97 1.45
CA GLY A 199 -13.83 -14.75 0.83
C GLY A 199 -13.08 -13.53 1.37
N ILE A 200 -13.61 -12.82 2.36
CA ILE A 200 -12.92 -11.74 3.06
C ILE A 200 -12.60 -12.24 4.47
N GLY A 201 -11.31 -12.35 4.79
CA GLY A 201 -10.85 -12.72 6.12
C GLY A 201 -10.31 -11.51 6.90
N PRO A 202 -10.05 -11.67 8.22
CA PRO A 202 -9.54 -10.60 9.07
C PRO A 202 -8.30 -9.91 8.49
N TRP A 203 -7.35 -10.69 7.98
CA TRP A 203 -6.15 -10.17 7.33
C TRP A 203 -6.46 -9.19 6.19
N THR A 204 -7.47 -9.48 5.36
CA THR A 204 -7.85 -8.58 4.26
C THR A 204 -8.38 -7.25 4.79
N VAL A 205 -9.18 -7.31 5.85
CA VAL A 205 -9.71 -6.11 6.50
C VAL A 205 -8.58 -5.31 7.15
N GLU A 206 -7.68 -5.96 7.87
CA GLU A 206 -6.49 -5.32 8.47
C GLU A 206 -5.65 -4.58 7.42
N MET A 207 -5.48 -5.14 6.21
CA MET A 207 -4.79 -4.44 5.11
C MET A 207 -5.55 -3.20 4.66
N LEU A 208 -6.89 -3.26 4.57
CA LEU A 208 -7.72 -2.09 4.28
C LEU A 208 -7.58 -1.03 5.37
N LEU A 209 -7.60 -1.42 6.65
CA LEU A 209 -7.44 -0.52 7.79
C LEU A 209 -6.10 0.23 7.71
N ILE A 210 -5.00 -0.48 7.41
CA ILE A 210 -3.66 0.09 7.33
C ILE A 210 -3.50 0.98 6.09
N PHE A 211 -3.74 0.43 4.90
CA PHE A 211 -3.33 1.07 3.65
C PHE A 211 -4.38 2.01 3.06
N LYS A 212 -5.65 1.87 3.41
CA LYS A 212 -6.71 2.74 2.88
C LYS A 212 -7.24 3.71 3.93
N LEU A 213 -7.43 3.25 5.17
CA LEU A 213 -7.97 4.09 6.26
C LEU A 213 -6.89 4.72 7.15
N GLY A 214 -5.63 4.33 7.01
CA GLY A 214 -4.52 4.88 7.78
C GLY A 214 -4.58 4.60 9.28
N ARG A 215 -5.24 3.51 9.70
CA ARG A 215 -5.32 3.09 11.11
C ARG A 215 -3.92 2.73 11.61
N LEU A 216 -3.50 3.38 12.70
CA LEU A 216 -2.11 3.29 13.19
C LEU A 216 -1.87 2.19 14.23
N ASN A 217 -2.91 1.51 14.72
CA ASN A 217 -2.80 0.51 15.80
C ASN A 217 -3.14 -0.94 15.38
N ILE A 218 -2.92 -1.29 14.12
CA ILE A 218 -3.22 -2.63 13.58
C ILE A 218 -1.97 -3.52 13.64
N LEU A 219 -2.13 -4.74 14.15
CA LEU A 219 -1.11 -5.79 14.11
C LEU A 219 -1.66 -7.03 13.42
N PRO A 220 -1.39 -7.24 12.11
CA PRO A 220 -1.90 -8.38 11.37
C PRO A 220 -1.15 -9.64 11.78
N SER A 221 -1.54 -10.21 12.91
CA SER A 221 -0.78 -11.27 13.61
C SER A 221 -0.69 -12.59 12.85
N THR A 222 -1.55 -12.78 11.85
CA THR A 222 -1.55 -13.94 10.97
C THR A 222 -0.70 -13.73 9.72
N ASP A 223 -0.27 -12.49 9.45
CA ASP A 223 0.53 -12.15 8.27
C ASP A 223 1.90 -12.83 8.32
N TYR A 224 2.21 -13.60 7.28
CA TYR A 224 3.48 -14.31 7.17
C TYR A 224 4.68 -13.35 7.18
N GLY A 225 4.58 -12.22 6.48
CA GLY A 225 5.64 -11.23 6.40
C GLY A 225 5.95 -10.61 7.77
N VAL A 226 4.93 -10.19 8.52
CA VAL A 226 5.09 -9.67 9.89
C VAL A 226 5.71 -10.74 10.80
N ARG A 227 5.21 -11.97 10.77
CA ARG A 227 5.75 -13.08 11.60
C ARG A 227 7.19 -13.41 11.23
N LYS A 228 7.54 -13.42 9.93
CA LYS A 228 8.91 -13.64 9.45
C LYS A 228 9.83 -12.50 9.86
N GLY A 229 9.38 -11.26 9.71
CA GLY A 229 10.08 -10.07 10.16
C GLY A 229 10.34 -10.08 11.67
N PHE A 230 9.38 -10.56 12.44
CA PHE A 230 9.54 -10.76 13.88
C PHE A 230 10.62 -11.78 14.17
N ALA A 231 10.53 -12.97 13.57
CA ALA A 231 11.51 -14.03 13.79
C ALA A 231 12.94 -13.58 13.47
N TYR A 232 13.11 -12.80 12.39
CA TYR A 232 14.38 -12.17 12.03
C TYR A 232 14.85 -11.15 13.08
N THR A 233 13.98 -10.20 13.45
CA THR A 233 14.30 -9.09 14.36
C THR A 233 14.68 -9.59 15.76
N TYR A 234 13.96 -10.60 16.25
CA TYR A 234 14.11 -11.11 17.62
C TYR A 234 14.96 -12.36 17.72
N LYS A 235 15.37 -12.94 16.59
CA LYS A 235 16.19 -14.16 16.47
C LYS A 235 15.56 -15.37 17.16
N THR A 236 14.25 -15.57 16.95
CA THR A 236 13.50 -16.65 17.60
C THR A 236 13.68 -18.02 16.94
N GLY A 237 14.31 -18.09 15.75
CA GLY A 237 14.42 -19.32 14.95
C GLY A 237 13.12 -19.63 14.21
N ASP A 238 12.04 -19.85 14.95
CA ASP A 238 10.71 -20.15 14.43
C ASP A 238 9.82 -18.91 14.29
N LEU A 239 8.78 -19.02 13.44
CA LEU A 239 7.73 -18.02 13.33
C LEU A 239 6.90 -17.98 14.62
N PRO A 240 6.72 -16.81 15.28
CA PRO A 240 5.87 -16.70 16.47
C PRO A 240 4.44 -17.12 16.12
N THR A 241 3.70 -17.69 17.07
CA THR A 241 2.25 -17.90 16.88
C THR A 241 1.52 -16.56 16.82
N PRO A 242 0.34 -16.47 16.17
CA PRO A 242 -0.44 -15.21 16.16
C PRO A 242 -0.71 -14.69 17.57
N LYS A 243 -1.06 -15.57 18.51
CA LYS A 243 -1.27 -15.23 19.92
C LYS A 243 -0.03 -14.62 20.56
N ALA A 244 1.12 -15.27 20.44
CA ALA A 244 2.38 -14.76 21.01
C ALA A 244 2.79 -13.41 20.38
N LEU A 245 2.54 -13.23 19.09
CA LEU A 245 2.81 -11.97 18.40
C LEU A 245 1.89 -10.84 18.90
N LEU A 246 0.60 -11.11 19.11
CA LEU A 246 -0.34 -10.13 19.70
C LEU A 246 0.09 -9.74 21.11
N GLU A 247 0.37 -10.72 21.98
CA GLU A 247 0.82 -10.48 23.35
C GLU A 247 2.11 -9.65 23.39
N PHE A 248 3.09 -9.95 22.53
CA PHE A 248 4.30 -9.15 22.45
C PHE A 248 4.02 -7.73 21.95
N GLY A 249 3.12 -7.61 20.96
CA GLY A 249 2.79 -6.37 20.27
C GLY A 249 2.10 -5.31 21.14
N GLU A 250 1.61 -5.68 22.33
CA GLU A 250 1.04 -4.74 23.30
C GLU A 250 1.97 -3.57 23.64
N ARG A 251 3.29 -3.81 23.64
CA ARG A 251 4.29 -2.76 23.90
C ARG A 251 4.36 -1.66 22.83
N TRP A 252 3.86 -1.95 21.63
CA TRP A 252 3.91 -1.04 20.49
C TRP A 252 2.66 -0.16 20.40
N GLN A 253 1.63 -0.43 21.20
CA GLN A 253 0.45 0.44 21.27
C GLN A 253 0.85 1.89 21.62
N PRO A 254 0.20 2.92 21.02
CA PRO A 254 -0.94 2.82 20.09
C PRO A 254 -0.52 2.73 18.61
N TYR A 255 0.73 2.38 18.31
CA TYR A 255 1.34 2.47 16.97
C TYR A 255 1.76 1.11 16.39
N ARG A 256 0.97 0.07 16.64
CA ARG A 256 1.26 -1.29 16.15
C ARG A 256 1.44 -1.36 14.63
N THR A 257 0.72 -0.55 13.84
CA THR A 257 0.88 -0.49 12.37
C THR A 257 2.31 -0.12 11.97
N ILE A 258 2.97 0.77 12.72
CA ILE A 258 4.35 1.16 12.43
C ILE A 258 5.30 0.02 12.71
N ALA A 259 5.10 -0.70 13.83
CA ALA A 259 5.87 -1.90 14.10
C ALA A 259 5.68 -2.94 12.98
N SER A 260 4.44 -3.21 12.55
CA SER A 260 4.16 -4.11 11.42
C SER A 260 4.86 -3.67 10.14
N TRP A 261 4.87 -2.37 9.84
CA TRP A 261 5.56 -1.82 8.67
C TRP A 261 7.07 -2.12 8.68
N TYR A 262 7.73 -1.90 9.81
CA TYR A 262 9.16 -2.21 9.95
C TYR A 262 9.43 -3.71 9.96
N LEU A 263 8.54 -4.53 10.52
CA LEU A 263 8.64 -5.98 10.45
C LEU A 263 8.55 -6.49 9.01
N TRP A 264 7.69 -5.93 8.15
CA TRP A 264 7.71 -6.25 6.72
C TRP A 264 9.05 -5.94 6.04
N ARG A 265 9.70 -4.83 6.41
CA ARG A 265 11.03 -4.50 5.89
C ARG A 265 12.08 -5.49 6.39
N ALA A 266 12.04 -5.84 7.67
CA ALA A 266 12.92 -6.83 8.28
C ALA A 266 12.78 -8.20 7.61
N ALA A 267 11.56 -8.61 7.23
CA ALA A 267 11.32 -9.87 6.53
C ALA A 267 12.06 -9.96 5.18
N GLY A 268 12.26 -8.83 4.50
CA GLY A 268 13.04 -8.73 3.26
C GLY A 268 14.56 -8.72 3.47
N MET A 269 15.03 -8.45 4.69
CA MET A 269 16.45 -8.50 5.07
C MET A 269 16.91 -9.91 5.47
N ALA A 270 15.96 -10.79 5.81
CA ALA A 270 16.24 -12.19 6.08
C ALA A 270 16.69 -12.87 4.77
N LYS A 271 17.96 -13.30 4.74
CA LYS A 271 18.46 -14.14 3.64
C LYS A 271 17.63 -15.42 3.57
N ILE A 272 17.26 -15.82 2.36
CA ILE A 272 16.64 -17.12 2.04
C ILE A 272 17.70 -18.20 2.22
#